data_AF-A0A924RWU3-F1
#
_entry.id   AF-A0A924RWU3-F1
#
_cell.length_a   1.000
_cell.length_b   1.000
_cell.length_c   1.000
_cell.angle_alpha   90.00
_cell.angle_beta   90.00
_cell.angle_gamma   90.00
#
_symmetry.space_group_name_H-M   'P 1'
#
loop_
_entity.id
_entity.type
_entity.pdbx_description
1 polymer ?
#
loop_
_entity_poly.entity_id
_entity_poly.type
_entity_poly.pdbx_seq_one_letter_code
_entity_poly.pdbx_strand_id
1 'polypeptide(L)'
;MKQIFSITLAIALFTFASCKRDAFKDVGNNADFKIDALGGTWSTISVTQTDEDAIRKGFPFKTLDITGDFNLNQTKITLNLNGVNPGTFSIAYGTAAKLLKHTSGNWALDNLQKPTKVYLINGTDSVKLKINNYSDLGEVPSRLGLKLLKSAYGKTQLGYDYSLTK
;
A
#
# COMPACT_ATOMS: atom_id res chain seq x y z
N MET A 1 -51.84 0.80 -38.99
CA MET A 1 -50.49 1.41 -39.03
C MET A 1 -50.24 2.44 -37.92
N LYS A 2 -51.16 3.35 -37.59
CA LYS A 2 -50.99 4.32 -36.47
C LYS A 2 -50.79 3.69 -35.07
N GLN A 3 -51.41 2.54 -34.81
CA GLN A 3 -51.29 1.87 -33.50
C GLN A 3 -49.97 1.10 -33.31
N ILE A 4 -49.35 0.61 -34.39
CA ILE A 4 -48.03 -0.05 -34.31
C ILE A 4 -46.95 0.99 -34.05
N PHE A 5 -47.05 2.18 -34.66
CA PHE A 5 -46.13 3.29 -34.42
C PHE A 5 -46.16 3.80 -32.97
N SER A 6 -47.34 3.74 -32.33
CA SER A 6 -47.51 4.17 -30.93
C SER A 6 -46.88 3.19 -29.93
N ILE A 7 -46.88 1.89 -30.24
CA ILE A 7 -46.29 0.84 -29.39
C ILE A 7 -44.75 0.88 -29.49
N THR A 8 -44.20 1.10 -30.68
CA THR A 8 -42.73 1.19 -30.85
C THR A 8 -42.16 2.44 -30.16
N LEU A 9 -42.90 3.56 -30.17
CA LEU A 9 -42.48 4.78 -29.46
C LEU A 9 -42.55 4.62 -27.93
N ALA A 10 -43.56 3.91 -27.42
CA ALA A 10 -43.67 3.61 -25.99
C ALA A 10 -42.54 2.69 -25.50
N ILE A 11 -42.13 1.69 -26.29
CA ILE A 11 -41.04 0.76 -25.95
C ILE A 11 -39.67 1.48 -25.95
N ALA A 12 -39.45 2.42 -26.86
CA ALA A 12 -38.22 3.21 -26.92
C ALA A 12 -38.04 4.18 -25.73
N LEU A 13 -39.13 4.58 -25.08
CA LEU A 13 -39.09 5.46 -23.88
C LEU A 13 -38.75 4.69 -22.59
N PHE A 14 -38.97 3.37 -22.54
CA PHE A 14 -38.65 2.55 -21.36
C PHE A 14 -37.17 2.13 -21.27
N THR A 15 -36.41 2.18 -22.37
CA THR A 15 -34.99 1.77 -22.37
C THR A 15 -34.05 2.82 -21.75
N PHE A 16 -34.45 4.09 -21.70
CA PHE A 16 -33.67 5.16 -21.06
C PHE A 16 -33.85 5.21 -19.53
N ALA A 17 -34.89 4.58 -18.97
CA ALA A 17 -35.15 4.57 -17.53
C ALA A 17 -34.38 3.47 -16.76
N SER A 18 -33.71 2.54 -17.46
CA SER A 18 -32.96 1.45 -16.83
C SER A 18 -31.47 1.75 -16.61
N CYS A 19 -30.99 2.95 -16.98
CA CYS A 19 -29.67 3.41 -16.57
C CYS A 19 -29.75 3.94 -15.13
N LYS A 20 -29.95 3.04 -14.16
CA LYS A 20 -29.67 3.37 -12.77
C LYS A 20 -28.17 3.57 -12.69
N ARG A 21 -27.74 4.80 -12.39
CA ARG A 21 -26.35 5.10 -12.02
C ARG A 21 -25.97 4.07 -10.96
N ASP A 22 -24.96 3.26 -11.24
CA ASP A 22 -24.45 2.31 -10.24
C ASP A 22 -24.24 3.11 -8.96
N ALA A 23 -24.95 2.69 -7.90
CA ALA A 23 -24.75 3.27 -6.60
C ALA A 23 -23.31 2.93 -6.24
N PHE A 24 -22.43 3.95 -6.27
CA PHE A 24 -21.13 3.83 -5.65
C PHE A 24 -21.39 3.30 -4.25
N LYS A 25 -20.80 2.15 -3.93
CA LYS A 25 -20.84 1.59 -2.58
C LYS A 25 -20.55 2.75 -1.62
N ASP A 26 -21.41 2.96 -0.65
CA ASP A 26 -21.18 3.94 0.39
C ASP A 26 -19.79 3.70 0.97
N VAL A 27 -18.92 4.71 0.89
CA VAL A 27 -17.73 4.79 1.74
C VAL A 27 -18.27 5.05 3.14
N GLY A 28 -18.71 3.97 3.80
CA GLY A 28 -19.40 4.04 5.07
C GLY A 28 -18.65 4.94 6.06
N ASN A 29 -19.42 5.67 6.87
CA ASN A 29 -18.89 6.39 8.02
C ASN A 29 -18.10 5.38 8.88
N ASN A 30 -16.78 5.51 8.87
CA ASN A 30 -15.82 4.53 9.39
C ASN A 30 -15.84 3.20 8.64
N ALA A 31 -15.28 3.17 7.42
CA ALA A 31 -14.70 1.93 6.92
C ALA A 31 -13.56 1.55 7.89
N ASP A 32 -13.89 0.73 8.90
CA ASP A 32 -12.94 0.25 9.89
C ASP A 32 -11.74 -0.33 9.14
N PHE A 33 -10.57 0.26 9.35
CA PHE A 33 -9.34 -0.25 8.78
C PHE A 33 -9.14 -1.69 9.28
N LYS A 34 -9.12 -2.63 8.34
CA LYS A 34 -8.99 -4.05 8.61
C LYS A 34 -7.53 -4.39 8.86
N ILE A 35 -7.10 -4.35 10.12
CA ILE A 35 -5.73 -4.70 10.53
C ILE A 35 -5.36 -6.12 10.09
N ASP A 36 -6.34 -7.03 10.08
CA ASP A 36 -6.24 -8.37 9.52
C ASP A 36 -5.73 -8.38 8.07
N ALA A 37 -6.11 -7.38 7.26
CA ALA A 37 -5.63 -7.26 5.88
C ALA A 37 -4.13 -6.95 5.79
N LEU A 38 -3.54 -6.27 6.78
CA LEU A 38 -2.08 -6.04 6.85
C LEU A 38 -1.30 -7.29 7.24
N GLY A 39 -1.91 -8.19 8.01
CA GLY A 39 -1.24 -9.42 8.47
C GLY A 39 -0.88 -10.36 7.31
N GLY A 40 0.25 -11.04 7.41
CA GLY A 40 0.69 -12.06 6.45
C GLY A 40 2.07 -11.80 5.85
N THR A 41 2.41 -12.57 4.82
CA THR A 41 3.71 -12.50 4.14
C THR A 41 3.59 -11.71 2.84
N TRP A 42 4.24 -10.57 2.80
CA TRP A 42 4.28 -9.65 1.69
C TRP A 42 5.55 -9.86 0.86
N SER A 43 5.40 -10.11 -0.42
CA SER A 43 6.52 -10.19 -1.37
C SER A 43 6.74 -8.83 -2.03
N THR A 44 8.00 -8.42 -2.15
CA THR A 44 8.34 -7.16 -2.80
C THR A 44 8.20 -7.29 -4.31
N ILE A 45 7.39 -6.42 -4.92
CA ILE A 45 7.24 -6.31 -6.38
C ILE A 45 8.32 -5.37 -6.91
N SER A 46 8.42 -4.19 -6.32
CA SER A 46 9.38 -3.16 -6.71
C SER A 46 9.78 -2.27 -5.54
N VAL A 47 10.95 -1.64 -5.68
CA VAL A 47 11.46 -0.60 -4.78
C VAL A 47 11.98 0.56 -5.59
N THR A 48 11.32 1.71 -5.45
CA THR A 48 11.78 2.97 -6.06
C THR A 48 12.53 3.78 -5.01
N GLN A 49 13.80 4.06 -5.27
CA GLN A 49 14.58 5.03 -4.51
C GLN A 49 14.23 6.44 -4.99
N THR A 50 14.04 7.35 -4.03
CA THR A 50 13.79 8.76 -4.27
C THR A 50 14.88 9.57 -3.57
N ASP A 51 15.55 10.48 -4.28
CA ASP A 51 16.35 11.54 -3.68
C ASP A 51 15.42 12.69 -3.26
N GLU A 52 15.08 12.72 -1.98
CA GLU A 52 14.17 13.68 -1.37
C GLU A 52 14.77 15.10 -1.37
N ASP A 53 16.10 15.23 -1.40
CA ASP A 53 16.76 16.53 -1.51
C ASP A 53 16.73 17.06 -2.94
N ALA A 54 16.90 16.18 -3.93
CA ALA A 54 16.71 16.50 -5.34
C ALA A 54 15.24 16.90 -5.62
N ILE A 55 14.26 16.23 -4.98
CA ILE A 55 12.85 16.64 -5.04
C ILE A 55 12.72 18.10 -4.60
N ARG A 56 13.21 18.40 -3.40
CA ARG A 56 13.12 19.71 -2.75
C ARG A 56 13.79 20.82 -3.56
N LYS A 57 14.87 20.50 -4.26
CA LYS A 57 15.63 21.44 -5.10
C LYS A 57 15.13 21.53 -6.55
N GLY A 58 14.17 20.71 -6.96
CA GLY A 58 13.56 20.80 -8.28
C GLY A 58 14.35 20.13 -9.43
N PHE A 59 15.26 19.20 -9.15
CA PHE A 59 16.05 18.53 -10.20
C PHE A 59 15.25 17.57 -11.08
N PRO A 60 15.55 17.39 -12.37
CA PRO A 60 14.74 16.53 -13.24
C PRO A 60 14.83 15.03 -12.93
N PHE A 61 15.92 14.54 -12.32
CA PHE A 61 16.13 13.14 -11.98
C PHE A 61 16.12 12.94 -10.46
N LYS A 62 14.97 12.49 -9.95
CA LYS A 62 14.70 12.39 -8.50
C LYS A 62 14.44 10.97 -8.04
N THR A 63 14.08 10.07 -8.96
CA THR A 63 13.61 8.72 -8.65
C THR A 63 14.29 7.69 -9.53
N LEU A 64 14.58 6.52 -8.97
CA LEU A 64 15.19 5.39 -9.67
C LEU A 64 14.55 4.09 -9.15
N ASP A 65 14.10 3.23 -10.05
CA ASP A 65 13.76 1.86 -9.69
C ASP A 65 15.06 1.07 -9.49
N ILE A 66 15.28 0.59 -8.26
CA ILE A 66 16.49 -0.13 -7.86
C ILE A 66 16.23 -1.62 -7.62
N THR A 67 15.07 -2.12 -8.05
CA THR A 67 14.59 -3.47 -7.74
C THR A 67 15.56 -4.53 -8.26
N GLY A 68 15.93 -4.45 -9.54
CA GLY A 68 16.81 -5.41 -10.20
C GLY A 68 18.25 -5.31 -9.69
N ASP A 69 18.75 -4.08 -9.56
CA ASP A 69 20.14 -3.79 -9.16
C ASP A 69 20.53 -4.43 -7.83
N PHE A 70 19.57 -4.58 -6.92
CA PHE A 70 19.78 -5.14 -5.58
C PHE A 70 18.95 -6.39 -5.29
N ASN A 71 18.38 -7.04 -6.33
CA ASN A 71 17.53 -8.24 -6.22
C ASN A 71 16.37 -8.09 -5.20
N LEU A 72 15.80 -6.88 -5.07
CA LEU A 72 14.87 -6.54 -4.00
C LEU A 72 13.53 -7.29 -4.11
N ASN A 73 13.20 -7.80 -5.30
CA ASN A 73 12.05 -8.68 -5.54
C ASN A 73 12.10 -10.01 -4.74
N GLN A 74 13.27 -10.39 -4.24
CA GLN A 74 13.40 -11.56 -3.34
C GLN A 74 13.06 -11.24 -1.88
N THR A 75 12.91 -9.95 -1.53
CA THR A 75 12.61 -9.53 -0.17
C THR A 75 11.16 -9.86 0.19
N LYS A 76 10.98 -10.58 1.28
CA LYS A 76 9.67 -10.89 1.88
C LYS A 76 9.58 -10.30 3.28
N ILE A 77 8.46 -9.66 3.58
CA ILE A 77 8.16 -9.07 4.90
C ILE A 77 6.95 -9.82 5.46
N THR A 78 7.14 -10.54 6.56
CA THR A 78 6.04 -11.19 7.28
C THR A 78 5.63 -10.30 8.46
N LEU A 79 4.36 -9.94 8.52
CA LEU A 79 3.72 -9.23 9.62
C LEU A 79 2.73 -10.18 10.31
N ASN A 80 3.13 -10.77 11.44
CA ASN A 80 2.26 -11.64 12.20
C ASN A 80 1.35 -10.83 13.12
N LEU A 81 0.10 -11.26 13.25
CA LEU A 81 -0.84 -10.70 14.20
C LEU A 81 -0.87 -11.52 15.48
N ASN A 82 -1.17 -10.86 16.59
CA ASN A 82 -1.54 -11.50 17.85
C ASN A 82 -3.04 -11.26 18.08
N GLY A 83 -3.88 -12.12 17.49
CA GLY A 83 -5.32 -11.89 17.37
C GLY A 83 -5.60 -10.74 16.40
N VAL A 84 -6.26 -9.68 16.87
CA VAL A 84 -6.58 -8.47 16.07
C VAL A 84 -5.52 -7.37 16.19
N ASN A 85 -4.43 -7.62 16.93
CA ASN A 85 -3.39 -6.63 17.21
C ASN A 85 -2.09 -6.95 16.46
N PRO A 86 -1.24 -5.95 16.16
CA PRO A 86 0.13 -6.17 15.71
C PRO A 86 0.90 -7.12 16.64
N GLY A 87 1.67 -8.04 16.05
CA GLY A 87 2.48 -9.02 16.75
C GLY A 87 3.94 -8.94 16.34
N THR A 88 4.50 -10.06 15.90
CA THR A 88 5.90 -10.14 15.46
C THR A 88 6.06 -9.82 13.97
N PHE A 89 7.24 -9.36 13.56
CA PHE A 89 7.60 -9.29 12.15
C PHE A 89 8.88 -10.09 11.88
N SER A 90 9.04 -10.49 10.63
CA SER A 90 10.31 -10.99 10.09
C SER A 90 10.52 -10.52 8.66
N ILE A 91 11.78 -10.40 8.25
CA ILE A 91 12.17 -10.00 6.90
C ILE A 91 13.17 -11.02 6.37
N ALA A 92 12.83 -11.67 5.27
CA ALA A 92 13.70 -12.57 4.54
C ALA A 92 14.18 -11.88 3.27
N TYR A 93 15.48 -11.66 3.17
CA TYR A 93 16.07 -10.95 2.02
C TYR A 93 16.45 -11.88 0.85
N GLY A 94 16.60 -13.19 1.06
CA GLY A 94 17.21 -14.05 0.04
C GLY A 94 18.62 -13.54 -0.31
N THR A 95 18.87 -13.27 -1.60
CA THR A 95 20.11 -12.64 -2.08
C THR A 95 20.01 -11.11 -2.21
N ALA A 96 18.92 -10.49 -1.75
CA ALA A 96 18.70 -9.06 -1.85
C ALA A 96 19.59 -8.24 -0.91
N ALA A 97 19.87 -6.99 -1.27
CA ALA A 97 20.55 -6.07 -0.37
C ALA A 97 19.66 -5.70 0.84
N LYS A 98 20.27 -5.58 2.02
CA LYS A 98 19.57 -5.26 3.27
C LYS A 98 19.34 -3.75 3.39
N LEU A 99 18.13 -3.29 3.06
CA LEU A 99 17.77 -1.87 3.16
C LEU A 99 17.19 -1.47 4.53
N LEU A 100 16.50 -2.39 5.22
CA LEU A 100 15.98 -2.22 6.58
C LEU A 100 16.97 -2.77 7.60
N LYS A 101 17.16 -2.01 8.70
CA LYS A 101 18.13 -2.32 9.75
C LYS A 101 17.81 -3.60 10.52
N HIS A 102 16.53 -3.86 10.77
CA HIS A 102 16.08 -5.02 11.54
C HIS A 102 15.51 -6.09 10.61
N THR A 103 15.73 -7.36 10.95
CA THR A 103 15.19 -8.53 10.22
C THR A 103 14.10 -9.26 10.99
N SER A 104 13.90 -8.94 12.27
CA SER A 104 12.86 -9.51 13.12
C SER A 104 12.60 -8.63 14.33
N GLY A 105 11.46 -8.86 14.99
CA GLY A 105 11.07 -8.15 16.20
C GLY A 105 9.56 -8.08 16.34
N ASN A 106 9.06 -7.02 16.97
CA ASN A 106 7.64 -6.71 17.05
C ASN A 106 7.29 -5.56 16.11
N TRP A 107 6.07 -5.51 15.60
CA TRP A 107 5.62 -4.36 14.83
C TRP A 107 4.44 -3.68 15.50
N ALA A 108 4.25 -2.41 15.18
CA ALA A 108 3.16 -1.61 15.70
C ALA A 108 2.66 -0.64 14.63
N LEU A 109 1.46 -0.11 14.86
CA LEU A 109 0.86 0.96 14.06
C LEU A 109 0.84 2.24 14.88
N ASP A 110 0.85 3.40 14.21
CA ASP A 110 0.60 4.68 14.90
C ASP A 110 -0.85 4.85 15.32
N ASN A 111 -1.79 4.26 14.58
CA ASN A 111 -3.22 4.25 14.88
C ASN A 111 -3.86 2.97 14.34
N LEU A 112 -4.65 2.28 15.16
CA LEU A 112 -5.29 1.01 14.79
C LEU A 112 -6.49 1.17 13.84
N GLN A 113 -7.18 2.31 13.87
CA GLN A 113 -8.34 2.61 13.03
C GLN A 113 -7.98 3.28 11.70
N LYS A 114 -6.86 4.01 11.66
CA LYS A 114 -6.38 4.73 10.47
C LYS A 114 -4.85 4.82 10.49
N PRO A 115 -4.14 3.71 10.23
CA PRO A 115 -2.69 3.70 10.29
C PRO A 115 -2.12 4.55 9.16
N THR A 116 -1.14 5.37 9.51
CA THR A 116 -0.30 6.08 8.53
C THR A 116 1.15 5.60 8.58
N LYS A 117 1.51 4.88 9.65
CA LYS A 117 2.87 4.38 9.89
C LYS A 117 2.85 2.96 10.42
N VAL A 118 3.83 2.18 9.97
CA VAL A 118 4.22 0.90 10.56
C VAL A 118 5.57 1.10 11.24
N TYR A 119 5.70 0.64 12.47
CA TYR A 119 6.97 0.60 13.20
C TYR A 119 7.45 -0.83 13.27
N LEU A 120 8.70 -1.07 12.86
CA LEU A 120 9.40 -2.34 13.05
C LEU A 120 10.37 -2.18 14.22
N ILE A 121 10.06 -2.82 15.35
CA ILE A 121 10.69 -2.58 16.65
C ILE A 121 11.57 -3.78 17.03
N ASN A 122 12.83 -3.52 17.36
CA ASN A 122 13.77 -4.52 17.87
C ASN A 122 14.48 -3.96 19.11
N GLY A 123 14.14 -4.48 20.29
CA GLY A 123 14.62 -3.94 21.55
C GLY A 123 14.16 -2.50 21.76
N THR A 124 15.11 -1.58 21.93
CA THR A 124 14.85 -0.13 22.10
C THR A 124 14.88 0.65 20.78
N ASP A 125 15.20 0.01 19.66
CA ASP A 125 15.32 0.64 18.35
C ASP A 125 14.06 0.39 17.50
N SER A 126 13.73 1.34 16.63
CA SER A 126 12.57 1.22 15.74
C SER A 126 12.82 1.81 14.36
N VAL A 127 12.43 1.06 13.34
CA VAL A 127 12.37 1.54 11.96
C VAL A 127 10.93 1.96 11.66
N LYS A 128 10.76 3.23 11.29
CA LYS A 128 9.47 3.79 10.90
C LYS A 128 9.28 3.73 9.39
N LEU A 129 8.20 3.10 8.96
CA LEU A 129 7.72 3.05 7.58
C LEU A 129 6.42 3.84 7.49
N LYS A 130 6.30 4.72 6.50
CA LYS A 130 5.04 5.39 6.18
C LYS A 130 4.22 4.49 5.25
N ILE A 131 2.94 4.34 5.50
CA ILE A 131 2.05 3.68 4.52
C ILE A 131 1.75 4.69 3.42
N ASN A 132 2.17 4.41 2.19
CA ASN A 132 1.96 5.31 1.04
C ASN A 132 0.73 4.88 0.20
N ASN A 133 0.38 3.60 0.22
CA ASN A 133 -0.79 3.05 -0.46
C ASN A 133 -1.33 1.84 0.30
N TYR A 134 -2.64 1.79 0.49
CA TYR A 134 -3.37 0.63 1.00
C TYR A 134 -4.75 0.47 0.34
N SER A 135 -4.98 1.10 -0.82
CA SER A 135 -6.28 1.07 -1.52
C SER A 135 -6.73 -0.33 -1.88
N ASP A 136 -5.77 -1.23 -2.11
CA ASP A 136 -6.00 -2.60 -2.56
C ASP A 136 -5.75 -3.61 -1.43
N LEU A 137 -5.78 -3.17 -0.16
CA LEU A 137 -5.71 -4.08 0.99
C LEU A 137 -6.98 -4.93 1.08
N GLY A 138 -6.81 -6.25 1.13
CA GLY A 138 -7.92 -7.20 1.20
C GLY A 138 -8.47 -7.63 -0.16
N GLU A 139 -8.00 -7.02 -1.25
CA GLU A 139 -8.26 -7.47 -2.62
C GLU A 139 -7.39 -8.67 -2.99
N VAL A 140 -7.68 -9.33 -4.12
CA VAL A 140 -6.88 -10.46 -4.63
C VAL A 140 -6.34 -10.11 -6.03
N PRO A 141 -5.01 -9.90 -6.20
CA PRO A 141 -3.98 -9.91 -5.15
C PRO A 141 -4.05 -8.66 -4.25
N SER A 142 -3.67 -8.81 -2.98
CA SER A 142 -3.63 -7.68 -2.05
C SER A 142 -2.37 -6.88 -2.28
N ARG A 143 -2.47 -5.55 -2.29
CA ARG A 143 -1.30 -4.66 -2.44
C ARG A 143 -1.12 -3.73 -1.26
N LEU A 144 0.14 -3.54 -0.87
CA LEU A 144 0.55 -2.66 0.20
C LEU A 144 1.76 -1.85 -0.25
N GLY A 145 1.70 -0.55 -0.04
CA GLY A 145 2.79 0.37 -0.30
C GLY A 145 3.38 0.92 0.99
N LEU A 146 4.69 0.74 1.17
CA LEU A 146 5.43 1.22 2.35
C LEU A 146 6.59 2.11 1.92
N LYS A 147 6.80 3.23 2.60
CA LYS A 147 7.91 4.16 2.36
C LYS A 147 8.84 4.23 3.56
N LEU A 148 10.11 3.87 3.35
CA LEU A 148 11.20 4.11 4.29
C LEU A 148 11.85 5.45 3.98
N LEU A 149 12.04 6.30 5.00
CA LEU A 149 12.79 7.55 4.86
C LEU A 149 14.11 7.43 5.63
N LYS A 150 15.23 7.69 4.94
CA LYS A 150 16.56 7.80 5.55
C LYS A 150 16.98 9.27 5.61
N SER A 151 17.42 9.67 6.80
CA SER A 151 17.93 11.01 7.05
C SER A 151 19.43 10.95 7.30
N ALA A 152 20.14 11.93 6.77
CA ALA A 152 21.55 12.18 7.03
C ALA A 152 21.72 13.68 7.29
N TYR A 153 22.61 14.04 8.22
CA TYR A 153 22.87 15.44 8.58
C TYR A 153 21.61 16.23 8.97
N GLY A 154 20.66 15.58 9.67
CA GLY A 154 19.41 16.20 10.11
C GLY A 154 18.37 16.45 9.01
N LYS A 155 18.60 15.99 7.78
CA LYS A 155 17.68 16.14 6.65
C LYS A 155 17.34 14.79 6.05
N THR A 156 16.09 14.62 5.61
CA THR A 156 15.70 13.46 4.80
C THR A 156 16.36 13.58 3.43
N GLN A 157 17.14 12.57 3.06
CA GLN A 157 17.88 12.54 1.80
C GLN A 157 17.34 11.47 0.86
N LEU A 158 17.04 10.28 1.39
CA LEU A 158 16.60 9.16 0.57
C LEU A 158 15.26 8.63 1.06
N GLY A 159 14.34 8.42 0.13
CA GLY A 159 13.11 7.65 0.30
C GLY A 159 13.23 6.32 -0.43
N TYR A 160 12.66 5.26 0.11
CA TYR A 160 12.51 3.97 -0.56
C TYR A 160 11.05 3.59 -0.50
N ASP A 161 10.38 3.63 -1.65
CA ASP A 161 8.99 3.27 -1.83
C ASP A 161 8.90 1.81 -2.26
N TYR A 162 8.48 0.95 -1.33
CA TYR A 162 8.23 -0.47 -1.55
C TYR A 162 6.81 -0.66 -2.06
N SER A 163 6.68 -1.38 -3.17
CA SER A 163 5.41 -1.95 -3.65
C SER A 163 5.39 -3.43 -3.31
N LEU A 164 4.41 -3.87 -2.52
CA LEU A 164 4.32 -5.23 -1.99
C LEU A 164 3.03 -5.92 -2.44
N THR A 165 3.08 -7.24 -2.60
CA THR A 165 1.92 -8.09 -2.89
C THR A 165 1.81 -9.26 -1.94
N LYS A 166 0.57 -9.69 -1.66
CA LYS A 166 0.25 -10.92 -0.93
C LYS A 166 -0.83 -11.70 -1.67
#